data_AF-A0A812SIQ4-F1
#
_entry.id   AF-A0A812SIQ4-F1
#
_cell.length_a   1.000
_cell.length_b   1.000
_cell.length_c   1.000
_cell.angle_alpha   90.00
_cell.angle_beta   90.00
_cell.angle_gamma   90.00
#
_symmetry.space_group_name_H-M   'P 1'
#
loop_
_entity.id
_entity.type
_entity.pdbx_description
1 polymer ?
#
loop_
_entity_poly.entity_id
_entity_poly.type
_entity_poly.pdbx_seq_one_letter_code
_entity_poly.pdbx_strand_id
1 'polypeptide(L)'
;MEVLRLAEAEEEGTEASTGRDEAELDRGVERLLSFLPAADQVLHRPALRDALMNAQKSELRALQEAGDMISLPHFRPSPAKLREHLAAVEAFVARLGDRPCAVTVARSVVDGFCPMRCHCALEEGVLEILRRLFGDLDIMYGDELDQREQWP
;
A
#
# COMPACT_ATOMS: atom_id res chain seq x y z
N MET A 1 6.54 -20.51 6.51
CA MET A 1 7.76 -21.29 6.24
C MET A 1 7.52 -22.60 5.47
N GLU A 2 6.28 -23.08 5.29
CA GLU A 2 6.01 -24.30 4.50
C GLU A 2 5.39 -24.08 3.11
N VAL A 3 4.85 -22.89 2.82
CA VAL A 3 4.18 -22.60 1.53
C VAL A 3 5.12 -22.68 0.33
N LEU A 4 6.43 -22.52 0.54
CA LEU A 4 7.46 -22.62 -0.49
C LEU A 4 7.84 -24.07 -0.84
N ARG A 5 7.55 -25.06 0.00
CA ARG A 5 7.82 -26.48 -0.34
C ARG A 5 6.87 -27.01 -1.41
N LEU A 6 5.73 -26.36 -1.62
CA LEU A 6 4.79 -26.67 -2.70
C LEU A 6 5.31 -26.27 -4.08
N ALA A 7 6.28 -25.36 -4.14
CA ALA A 7 6.82 -24.86 -5.40
C ALA A 7 7.94 -25.75 -5.97
N GLU A 8 8.51 -26.65 -5.18
CA GLU A 8 9.66 -27.48 -5.58
C GLU A 8 9.25 -28.89 -6.06
N ALA A 9 7.97 -29.26 -5.98
CA ALA A 9 7.49 -30.60 -6.30
C ALA A 9 7.01 -30.79 -7.76
N GLU A 10 7.16 -29.78 -8.62
CA GLU A 10 6.62 -29.81 -10.00
C GLU A 10 7.47 -30.57 -11.03
N GLU A 11 8.60 -31.21 -10.66
CA GLU A 11 9.44 -31.89 -11.65
C GLU A 11 9.30 -33.42 -11.78
N GLU A 12 8.52 -34.12 -10.95
CA GLU A 12 8.34 -35.57 -11.16
C GLU A 12 6.93 -36.08 -10.88
N GLY A 13 6.28 -36.62 -11.91
CA GLY A 13 5.39 -37.78 -11.74
C GLY A 13 3.89 -37.50 -11.81
N THR A 14 3.41 -37.57 -13.04
CA THR A 14 2.04 -37.84 -13.50
C THR A 14 1.21 -38.80 -12.60
N GLU A 15 -0.05 -38.42 -12.36
CA GLU A 15 -1.22 -39.23 -11.93
C GLU A 15 -1.53 -39.48 -10.43
N ALA A 16 -0.75 -38.97 -9.47
CA ALA A 16 -1.12 -39.03 -8.04
C ALA A 16 -1.40 -37.67 -7.36
N SER A 17 -1.26 -36.54 -8.07
CA SER A 17 -1.24 -35.20 -7.44
C SER A 17 -2.62 -34.59 -7.14
N THR A 18 -3.66 -34.91 -7.92
CA THR A 18 -4.95 -34.19 -7.86
C THR A 18 -5.64 -34.27 -6.49
N GLY A 19 -5.59 -35.42 -5.82
CA GLY A 19 -6.18 -35.58 -4.48
C GLY A 19 -5.36 -34.96 -3.35
N ARG A 20 -4.04 -34.78 -3.56
CA ARG A 20 -3.14 -34.15 -2.57
C ARG A 20 -3.29 -32.63 -2.61
N ASP A 21 -3.48 -32.08 -3.81
CA ASP A 21 -3.68 -30.66 -4.07
C ASP A 21 -5.07 -30.19 -3.58
N GLU A 22 -6.12 -30.99 -3.76
CA GLU A 22 -7.46 -30.69 -3.22
C GLU A 22 -7.52 -30.70 -1.69
N ALA A 23 -6.89 -31.70 -1.05
CA ALA A 23 -6.88 -31.78 0.42
C ALA A 23 -6.05 -30.65 1.07
N GLU A 24 -5.10 -30.09 0.33
CA GLU A 24 -4.32 -28.93 0.76
C GLU A 24 -5.08 -27.62 0.56
N LEU A 25 -5.74 -27.46 -0.58
CA LEU A 25 -6.67 -26.37 -0.84
C LEU A 25 -7.77 -26.31 0.22
N ASP A 26 -8.41 -27.45 0.53
CA ASP A 26 -9.45 -27.52 1.55
C ASP A 26 -8.93 -27.09 2.93
N ARG A 27 -7.72 -27.51 3.31
CA ARG A 27 -7.10 -27.06 4.56
C ARG A 27 -6.76 -25.58 4.55
N GLY A 28 -6.37 -25.02 3.40
CA GLY A 28 -6.13 -23.59 3.23
C GLY A 28 -7.42 -22.77 3.37
N VAL A 29 -8.49 -23.21 2.71
CA VAL A 29 -9.82 -22.61 2.79
C VAL A 29 -10.34 -22.63 4.23
N GLU A 30 -10.28 -23.78 4.92
CA GLU A 30 -10.75 -23.89 6.31
C GLU A 30 -9.97 -22.96 7.26
N ARG A 31 -8.65 -22.84 7.09
CA ARG A 31 -7.86 -21.87 7.88
C ARG A 31 -8.30 -20.44 7.65
N LEU A 32 -8.51 -20.04 6.40
CA LEU A 32 -8.89 -18.68 6.06
C LEU A 32 -10.32 -18.35 6.51
N LEU A 33 -11.25 -19.31 6.43
CA LEU A 33 -12.61 -19.14 6.93
C LEU A 33 -12.66 -19.08 8.46
N SER A 34 -11.73 -19.71 9.18
CA SER A 34 -11.71 -19.70 10.65
C SER A 34 -11.63 -18.31 11.28
N PHE A 35 -11.24 -17.27 10.51
CA PHE A 35 -11.22 -15.88 10.94
C PHE A 35 -12.60 -15.18 10.86
N LEU A 36 -13.57 -15.80 10.20
CA LEU A 36 -14.92 -15.28 10.03
C LEU A 36 -15.91 -15.89 11.03
N PRO A 37 -17.00 -15.19 11.41
CA PRO A 37 -18.11 -15.79 12.14
C PRO A 37 -18.71 -17.00 11.39
N ALA A 38 -19.19 -18.01 12.13
CA ALA A 38 -19.67 -19.26 11.53
C ALA A 38 -20.78 -19.08 10.47
N ALA A 39 -21.62 -18.05 10.61
CA ALA A 39 -22.64 -17.70 9.63
C ALA A 39 -22.04 -17.26 8.28
N ASP A 40 -20.91 -16.56 8.31
CA ASP A 40 -20.24 -16.01 7.13
C ASP A 40 -19.30 -17.04 6.49
N GLN A 41 -18.81 -18.02 7.26
CA GLN A 41 -17.97 -19.10 6.74
C GLN A 41 -18.67 -19.90 5.64
N VAL A 42 -19.94 -20.26 5.85
CA VAL A 42 -20.74 -21.02 4.87
C VAL A 42 -20.98 -20.21 3.61
N LEU A 43 -21.20 -18.90 3.75
CA LEU A 43 -21.47 -17.99 2.65
C LEU A 43 -20.24 -17.79 1.75
N HIS A 44 -19.06 -17.65 2.35
CA HIS A 44 -17.83 -17.30 1.61
C HIS A 44 -17.00 -18.49 1.15
N ARG A 45 -17.29 -19.71 1.64
CA ARG A 45 -16.53 -20.93 1.30
C ARG A 45 -16.42 -21.21 -0.20
N PRO A 46 -17.50 -21.15 -1.02
CA PRO A 46 -17.41 -21.44 -2.45
C PRO A 46 -16.55 -20.40 -3.18
N ALA A 47 -16.81 -19.11 -2.92
CA ALA A 47 -16.10 -18.01 -3.55
C ALA A 47 -14.60 -18.02 -3.22
N LEU A 48 -14.24 -18.33 -1.97
CA LEU A 48 -12.85 -18.41 -1.54
C LEU A 48 -12.12 -19.61 -2.16
N ARG A 49 -12.80 -20.76 -2.27
CA ARG A 49 -12.24 -21.94 -2.95
C ARG A 49 -11.98 -21.65 -4.42
N ASP A 50 -12.95 -21.05 -5.12
CA ASP A 50 -12.82 -20.69 -6.53
C ASP A 50 -11.70 -19.66 -6.75
N ALA A 51 -11.58 -18.66 -5.87
CA ALA A 51 -10.51 -17.67 -5.95
C ALA A 51 -9.12 -18.32 -5.80
N LEU A 52 -8.94 -19.23 -4.84
CA LEU A 52 -7.65 -19.91 -4.64
C LEU A 52 -7.30 -20.90 -5.75
N MET A 53 -8.30 -21.55 -6.36
CA MET A 53 -8.11 -22.43 -7.51
C MET A 53 -7.66 -21.68 -8.76
N ASN A 54 -8.16 -20.45 -8.94
CA ASN A 54 -7.88 -19.63 -10.12
C ASN A 54 -6.75 -18.63 -9.93
N ALA A 55 -6.25 -18.46 -8.69
CA ALA A 55 -5.20 -17.50 -8.39
C ALA A 55 -3.87 -17.90 -9.03
N GLN A 56 -3.22 -16.96 -9.70
CA GLN A 56 -1.87 -17.19 -10.19
C GLN A 56 -0.89 -17.16 -9.01
N LYS A 57 0.14 -18.01 -9.08
CA LYS A 57 1.21 -18.09 -8.06
C LYS A 57 1.90 -16.73 -7.83
N SER A 58 2.00 -15.90 -8.87
CA SER A 58 2.49 -14.53 -8.80
C SER A 58 1.60 -13.61 -7.96
N GLU A 59 0.27 -13.73 -8.07
CA GLU A 59 -0.70 -12.93 -7.34
C GLU A 59 -0.71 -13.30 -5.84
N LEU A 60 -0.65 -14.59 -5.52
CA LEU A 60 -0.55 -15.06 -4.14
C LEU A 60 0.76 -14.59 -3.48
N ARG A 61 1.86 -14.55 -4.24
CA ARG A 61 3.14 -14.03 -3.76
C ARG A 61 3.07 -12.52 -3.48
N ALA A 62 2.43 -11.76 -4.38
CA ALA A 62 2.23 -10.33 -4.20
C ALA A 62 1.35 -10.03 -2.97
N LEU A 63 0.30 -10.82 -2.71
CA LEU A 63 -0.52 -10.72 -1.51
C LEU A 63 0.28 -11.02 -0.23
N GLN A 64 1.17 -12.02 -0.28
CA GLN A 64 2.05 -12.35 0.84
C GLN A 64 3.09 -11.24 1.10
N GLU A 65 3.61 -10.61 0.05
CA GLU A 65 4.54 -9.48 0.15
C GLU A 65 3.86 -8.21 0.66
N ALA A 66 2.62 -7.95 0.26
CA ALA A 66 1.82 -6.81 0.72
C ALA A 66 1.50 -6.88 2.23
N GLY A 67 1.39 -8.08 2.79
CA GLY A 67 1.07 -8.27 4.20
C GLY A 67 -0.36 -7.85 4.55
N ASP A 68 -0.67 -7.85 5.85
CA ASP A 68 -2.01 -7.59 6.35
C ASP A 68 -2.35 -6.09 6.31
N MET A 69 -3.39 -5.70 5.55
CA MET A 69 -3.80 -4.29 5.39
C MET A 69 -4.23 -3.62 6.71
N ILE A 70 -4.71 -4.41 7.67
CA ILE A 70 -5.13 -3.93 9.00
C ILE A 70 -3.91 -3.68 9.91
N SER A 71 -2.80 -4.32 9.58
CA SER A 71 -1.55 -4.31 10.34
C SER A 71 -0.42 -3.65 9.55
N LEU A 72 -0.72 -2.66 8.68
CA LEU A 72 0.35 -1.82 8.14
C LEU A 72 1.11 -1.28 9.37
N PRO A 73 2.41 -1.61 9.52
CA PRO A 73 3.15 -1.22 10.70
C PRO A 73 3.02 0.29 10.81
N HIS A 74 2.69 0.81 12.00
CA HIS A 74 2.68 2.24 12.26
C HIS A 74 4.03 2.78 11.83
N PHE A 75 4.10 3.30 10.61
CA PHE A 75 5.34 3.75 10.04
C PHE A 75 5.61 5.09 10.69
N ARG A 76 6.36 5.06 11.79
CA ARG A 76 6.92 6.24 12.42
C ARG A 76 8.29 6.45 11.80
N PRO A 77 8.41 7.24 10.72
CA PRO A 77 9.73 7.54 10.17
C PRO A 77 10.57 8.16 11.28
N SER A 78 11.81 7.69 11.42
CA SER A 78 12.77 8.41 12.26
C SER A 78 13.02 9.80 11.65
N PRO A 79 13.34 10.82 12.46
CA PRO A 79 13.68 12.15 11.92
C PRO A 79 14.81 12.11 10.88
N ALA A 80 15.74 11.15 10.99
CA ALA A 80 16.80 10.95 10.01
C ALA A 80 16.25 10.47 8.66
N LYS A 81 15.35 9.49 8.67
CA LYS A 81 14.72 8.96 7.47
C LYS A 81 13.83 10.00 6.79
N LEU A 82 13.15 10.83 7.58
CA LEU A 82 12.38 11.96 7.06
C LEU A 82 13.27 12.96 6.31
N ARG A 83 14.42 13.33 6.88
CA ARG A 83 15.39 14.22 6.21
C ARG A 83 15.95 13.62 4.93
N GLU A 84 16.23 12.32 4.91
CA GLU A 84 16.69 11.62 3.72
C GLU A 84 15.65 11.69 2.58
N HIS A 85 14.38 11.45 2.90
CA HIS A 85 13.30 11.59 1.92
C HIS A 85 13.14 13.02 1.41
N LEU A 86 13.20 14.02 2.30
CA LEU A 86 13.17 15.43 1.91
C LEU A 86 14.35 15.81 1.00
N ALA A 87 15.57 15.34 1.30
CA ALA A 87 16.73 15.56 0.46
C ALA A 87 16.56 14.92 -0.94
N ALA A 88 15.95 13.75 -1.02
CA ALA A 88 15.63 13.10 -2.30
C ALA A 88 14.60 13.90 -3.11
N VAL A 89 13.56 14.45 -2.46
CA VAL A 89 12.58 15.34 -3.09
C VAL A 89 13.25 16.60 -3.62
N GLU A 90 14.10 17.25 -2.82
CA GLU A 90 14.86 18.42 -3.24
C GLU A 90 15.71 18.12 -4.48
N ALA A 91 16.48 17.03 -4.46
CA ALA A 91 17.31 16.63 -5.59
C ALA A 91 16.47 16.33 -6.85
N PHE A 92 15.27 15.76 -6.68
CA PHE A 92 14.35 15.54 -7.80
C PHE A 92 13.84 16.87 -8.38
N VAL A 93 13.34 17.77 -7.53
CA VAL A 93 12.76 19.05 -7.94
C VAL A 93 13.81 19.96 -8.56
N ALA A 94 15.03 19.99 -8.02
CA ALA A 94 16.13 20.77 -8.56
C ALA A 94 16.52 20.36 -10.01
N ARG A 95 16.22 19.12 -10.42
CA ARG A 95 16.48 18.63 -11.78
C ARG A 95 15.42 19.06 -12.81
N LEU A 96 14.29 19.63 -12.38
CA LEU A 96 13.24 20.09 -13.30
C LEU A 96 13.68 21.28 -14.17
N GLY A 97 14.79 21.94 -13.80
CA GLY A 97 15.44 23.00 -14.58
C GLY A 97 14.72 24.34 -14.43
N ASP A 98 13.46 24.40 -14.83
CA ASP A 98 12.63 25.60 -14.76
C ASP A 98 11.68 25.59 -13.56
N ARG A 99 11.24 26.79 -13.15
CA ARG A 99 10.23 26.94 -12.09
C ARG A 99 8.89 26.37 -12.56
N PRO A 100 8.31 25.40 -11.86
CA PRO A 100 6.98 24.89 -12.20
C PRO A 100 5.93 25.98 -12.02
N CYS A 101 4.93 26.02 -12.92
CA CYS A 101 3.82 26.95 -12.82
C CYS A 101 2.88 26.64 -11.65
N ALA A 102 2.79 25.38 -11.23
CA ALA A 102 2.02 24.92 -10.09
C ALA A 102 2.63 23.64 -9.50
N VAL A 103 2.47 23.45 -8.19
CA VAL A 103 2.81 22.22 -7.47
C VAL A 103 1.62 21.84 -6.61
N THR A 104 1.09 20.64 -6.81
CA THR A 104 -0.04 20.11 -6.05
C THR A 104 0.45 19.06 -5.07
N VAL A 105 0.16 19.23 -3.78
CA VAL A 105 0.49 18.27 -2.72
C VAL A 105 -0.80 17.67 -2.18
N ALA A 106 -1.00 16.37 -2.40
CA ALA A 106 -2.13 15.64 -1.85
C ALA A 106 -1.76 15.05 -0.48
N ARG A 107 -2.67 15.19 0.49
CA ARG A 107 -2.54 14.60 1.83
C ARG A 107 -3.58 13.49 1.97
N SER A 108 -3.14 12.32 2.42
CA SER A 108 -4.07 11.33 2.96
C SER A 108 -4.40 11.73 4.39
N VAL A 109 -5.66 12.12 4.65
CA VAL A 109 -6.10 12.67 5.95
C VAL A 109 -6.93 11.66 6.75
N VAL A 110 -7.32 10.55 6.12
CA VAL A 110 -8.30 9.59 6.66
C VAL A 110 -7.69 8.20 6.90
N ASP A 111 -6.45 7.96 6.45
CA ASP A 111 -5.79 6.70 6.70
C ASP A 111 -5.07 6.78 8.06
N GLY A 112 -5.47 5.95 9.03
CA GLY A 112 -4.92 5.96 10.40
C GLY A 112 -3.43 5.58 10.49
N PHE A 113 -2.70 5.57 9.38
CA PHE A 113 -1.36 5.02 9.23
C PHE A 113 -0.25 6.08 9.30
N CYS A 114 -0.54 7.35 9.04
CA CYS A 114 0.44 8.42 9.14
C CYS A 114 0.13 9.35 10.34
N PRO A 115 0.99 9.41 11.38
CA PRO A 115 0.76 10.28 12.53
C PRO A 115 0.74 11.75 12.15
N MET A 116 -0.26 12.53 12.60
CA MET A 116 -0.42 13.97 12.33
C MET A 116 0.87 14.81 12.44
N ARG A 117 1.75 14.50 13.42
CA ARG A 117 3.02 15.23 13.60
C ARG A 117 4.02 15.02 12.45
N CYS A 118 3.98 13.85 11.81
CA CYS A 118 4.81 13.57 10.63
C CYS A 118 4.29 14.32 9.40
N HIS A 119 2.98 14.53 9.29
CA HIS A 119 2.39 15.33 8.22
C HIS A 119 2.86 16.78 8.26
N CYS A 120 2.78 17.45 9.41
CA CYS A 120 3.22 18.85 9.52
C CYS A 120 4.69 19.00 9.14
N ALA A 121 5.56 18.11 9.62
CA ALA A 121 6.99 18.16 9.31
C ALA A 121 7.30 17.87 7.82
N LEU A 122 6.54 16.97 7.19
CA LEU A 122 6.66 16.69 5.75
C LEU A 122 6.20 17.89 4.93
N GLU A 123 5.03 18.45 5.26
CA GLU A 123 4.45 19.61 4.57
C GLU A 123 5.38 20.82 4.68
N GLU A 124 5.80 21.17 5.90
CA GLU A 124 6.76 22.26 6.15
C GLU A 124 8.07 22.05 5.40
N GLY A 125 8.63 20.83 5.44
CA GLY A 125 9.87 20.51 4.73
C GLY A 125 9.75 20.64 3.21
N VAL A 126 8.63 20.19 2.62
CA VAL A 126 8.38 20.35 1.19
C VAL A 126 8.23 21.82 0.82
N LEU A 127 7.49 22.60 1.60
CA LEU A 127 7.32 24.03 1.38
C LEU A 127 8.65 24.79 1.51
N GLU A 128 9.51 24.42 2.46
CA GLU A 128 10.84 25.00 2.60
C GLU A 128 11.74 24.69 1.40
N ILE A 129 11.72 23.44 0.90
CA ILE A 129 12.44 23.06 -0.32
C ILE A 129 11.98 23.91 -1.51
N LEU A 130 10.67 24.01 -1.72
CA LEU A 130 10.10 24.79 -2.83
C LEU A 130 10.45 26.28 -2.70
N ARG A 131 10.40 26.86 -1.49
CA ARG A 131 10.79 28.25 -1.24
C ARG A 131 12.26 28.49 -1.54
N ARG A 132 13.14 27.57 -1.13
CA ARG A 132 14.58 27.68 -1.36
C ARG A 132 14.94 27.56 -2.85
N LEU A 133 14.26 26.70 -3.59
CA LEU A 133 14.54 26.47 -5.01
C LEU A 133 13.92 27.54 -5.91
N PHE A 134 12.71 28.02 -5.58
CA PHE A 134 11.92 28.85 -6.49
C PHE A 134 11.55 30.25 -5.94
N GLY A 135 11.96 30.57 -4.71
CA GLY A 135 11.62 31.83 -4.04
C GLY A 135 10.22 31.80 -3.44
N ASP A 136 9.61 32.98 -3.28
CA ASP A 136 8.31 33.10 -2.63
C ASP A 136 7.22 32.28 -3.33
N LEU A 137 6.39 31.64 -2.50
CA LEU A 137 5.30 30.76 -2.93
C LEU A 137 3.96 31.39 -2.55
N ASP A 138 3.02 31.41 -3.50
CA ASP A 138 1.60 31.59 -3.20
C ASP A 138 1.02 30.21 -2.84
N ILE A 139 0.48 30.07 -1.64
CA ILE A 139 0.02 28.79 -1.09
C ILE A 139 -1.49 28.89 -0.91
N MET A 140 -2.20 27.90 -1.43
CA MET A 140 -3.64 27.76 -1.24
C MET A 140 -3.95 26.37 -0.69
N TYR A 141 -4.78 26.33 0.35
CA TYR A 141 -5.31 25.08 0.88
C TYR A 141 -6.59 24.67 0.15
N GLY A 142 -6.87 23.36 0.07
CA GLY A 142 -7.99 22.84 -0.73
C GLY A 142 -9.35 23.41 -0.32
N ASP A 143 -9.56 23.64 0.98
CA ASP A 143 -10.75 24.29 1.54
C ASP A 143 -10.88 25.77 1.15
N GLU A 144 -9.77 26.44 0.83
CA GLU A 144 -9.75 27.81 0.30
C GLU A 144 -9.98 27.85 -1.22
N LEU A 145 -9.56 26.79 -1.94
CA LEU A 145 -9.81 26.63 -3.37
C LEU A 145 -11.31 26.50 -3.66
N ASP A 146 -12.00 25.68 -2.87
CA ASP A 146 -13.45 25.46 -2.96
C ASP A 146 -14.25 26.76 -2.74
N GLN A 147 -13.73 27.66 -1.90
CA GLN A 147 -14.35 28.98 -1.63
C GLN A 147 -14.10 29.99 -2.76
N ARG A 148 -12.99 29.85 -3.50
CA ARG A 148 -12.66 30.72 -4.63
C ARG A 148 -13.45 30.36 -5.89
N GLU A 149 -13.74 29.08 -6.11
CA GLU A 149 -14.61 28.62 -7.21
C GLU A 149 -16.09 29.03 -7.02
N GLN A 150 -16.48 29.43 -5.81
CA GLN A 150 -17.84 29.90 -5.48
C GLN A 150 -18.03 31.41 -5.67
N TRP A 151 -17.01 32.15 -6.11
CA TRP A 151 -17.12 33.58 -6.41
C TRP A 151 -17.34 33.80 -7.92
N PRO A 152 -18.37 34.57 -8.34
CA PRO A 152 -18.69 34.80 -9.74
C PRO A 152 -17.64 35.61 -10.51
#